data_AF-A0AA35DYN8-F1
#
_entry.id   AF-A0AA35DYN8-F1
#
_cell.length_a   1.000
_cell.length_b   1.000
_cell.length_c   1.000
_cell.angle_alpha   90.00
_cell.angle_beta   90.00
_cell.angle_gamma   90.00
#
_symmetry.space_group_name_H-M   'P 1'
#
loop_
_entity.id
_entity.type
_entity.pdbx_description
1 polymer ?
#
loop_
_entity_poly.entity_id
_entity_poly.type
_entity_poly.pdbx_seq_one_letter_code
_entity_poly.pdbx_strand_id
1 'polypeptide(L)' 'MSWMPDIEPKCPSAGNLHDIETLIVPRAHDLGGFEVRRALPAPKRQMVGPFIFFDQMGPAEFLREDGIDV' A
#
# COMPACT_ATOMS: atom_id res chain seq x y z
N MET A 1 -17.66 -28.65 12.53
CA MET A 1 -16.81 -27.52 12.13
C MET A 1 -15.41 -27.79 12.66
N SER A 2 -14.48 -28.21 11.80
CA SER A 2 -13.08 -28.42 12.19
C SER A 2 -12.37 -27.07 12.18
N TRP A 3 -11.86 -26.64 13.32
CA TRP A 3 -10.93 -25.53 13.43
C TRP A 3 -9.55 -26.02 12.98
N MET A 4 -8.97 -25.39 11.95
CA MET A 4 -7.55 -25.57 11.61
C MET A 4 -6.79 -24.49 12.39
N PRO A 5 -5.84 -24.88 13.26
CA PRO A 5 -4.90 -23.91 13.83
C PRO A 5 -4.15 -23.24 12.69
N ASP A 6 -4.07 -21.92 12.74
CA ASP A 6 -3.23 -21.17 11.82
C ASP A 6 -1.75 -21.51 12.10
N ILE A 7 -0.95 -21.50 11.04
CA ILE A 7 0.51 -21.60 11.20
C ILE A 7 0.95 -20.24 11.73
N GLU A 8 1.44 -20.23 12.97
CA GLU A 8 2.02 -19.03 13.57
C GLU A 8 3.11 -18.47 12.62
N PRO A 9 2.95 -17.22 12.13
CA PRO A 9 3.89 -16.66 11.19
C PRO A 9 5.24 -16.45 11.90
N LYS A 10 6.26 -17.19 11.46
CA LYS A 10 7.63 -16.95 11.91
C LYS A 10 8.10 -15.64 11.33
N CYS A 11 8.08 -14.58 12.14
CA CYS A 11 8.73 -13.32 11.78
C CYS A 11 10.25 -13.52 11.79
N PRO A 12 10.96 -13.48 10.65
CA PRO A 12 12.41 -13.42 10.69
C PRO A 12 12.84 -12.17 11.45
N SER A 13 14.03 -12.19 12.05
CA SER A 13 14.62 -10.97 12.62
C SER A 13 14.56 -9.86 11.58
N ALA A 14 14.22 -8.63 12.00
CA ALA A 14 14.23 -7.48 11.11
C ALA A 14 15.57 -7.47 10.35
N GLY A 15 15.50 -7.54 9.01
CA GLY A 15 16.68 -7.59 8.15
C GLY A 15 17.56 -6.36 8.32
N ASN A 16 18.72 -6.35 7.66
CA ASN A 16 19.61 -5.21 7.69
C ASN A 16 19.07 -4.07 6.82
N LEU A 17 19.43 -2.82 7.14
CA LEU A 17 19.07 -1.65 6.32
C LEU A 17 19.50 -1.81 4.85
N HIS A 18 20.62 -2.50 4.61
CA HIS A 18 21.17 -2.75 3.28
C HIS A 18 20.36 -3.77 2.45
N ASP A 19 19.41 -4.48 3.06
CA ASP A 19 18.54 -5.42 2.35
C ASP A 19 17.40 -4.70 1.60
N ILE A 20 17.19 -3.40 1.87
CA ILE A 20 16.19 -2.57 1.18
C ILE A 20 16.71 -2.18 -0.21
N GLU A 21 16.17 -2.84 -1.24
CA GLU A 21 16.55 -2.56 -2.63
C GLU A 21 16.11 -1.17 -3.12
N THR A 22 14.93 -0.68 -2.71
CA THR A 22 14.40 0.60 -3.19
C THR A 22 13.53 1.28 -2.15
N LEU A 23 13.93 2.49 -1.73
CA LEU A 23 13.08 3.40 -0.96
C LEU A 23 12.21 4.21 -1.92
N ILE A 24 10.89 4.13 -1.74
CA ILE A 24 9.92 4.94 -2.48
C ILE A 24 9.26 5.90 -1.50
N VAL A 25 9.29 7.19 -1.82
CA VAL A 25 8.50 8.21 -1.10
C VAL A 25 7.22 8.44 -1.91
N PRO A 26 6.06 7.99 -1.43
CA PRO A 26 4.79 8.14 -2.14
C PRO A 26 4.45 9.61 -2.38
N ARG A 27 3.83 9.91 -3.51
CA ARG A 27 3.45 11.28 -3.89
C ARG A 27 1.94 11.43 -3.92
N ALA A 28 1.48 12.64 -3.63
CA ALA A 28 0.09 13.05 -3.80
C ALA A 28 -0.37 12.81 -5.24
N HIS A 29 -1.53 12.20 -5.40
CA HIS A 29 -2.20 12.00 -6.66
C HIS A 29 -3.70 12.26 -6.49
N ASP A 30 -4.26 13.04 -7.40
CA ASP A 30 -5.69 13.36 -7.39
C ASP A 30 -6.48 12.29 -8.16
N LEU A 31 -7.56 11.80 -7.56
CA LEU A 31 -8.52 10.86 -8.14
C LEU A 31 -9.84 11.53 -8.52
N GLY A 32 -9.85 12.85 -8.74
CA GLY A 32 -11.06 13.59 -9.12
C GLY A 32 -11.82 14.11 -7.90
N GLY A 33 -11.12 14.77 -6.99
CA GLY A 33 -11.69 15.34 -5.75
C GLY A 33 -11.24 14.61 -4.49
N PHE A 34 -10.37 13.61 -4.63
CA PHE A 34 -9.76 12.90 -3.52
C PHE A 34 -8.27 12.68 -3.74
N GLU A 35 -7.46 13.09 -2.77
CA GLU A 35 -6.00 12.90 -2.84
C GLU A 35 -5.58 11.60 -2.17
N VAL A 36 -4.78 10.82 -2.89
CA VAL A 36 -4.11 9.61 -2.39
C VAL A 36 -2.60 9.80 -2.41
N ARG A 37 -1.90 8.97 -1.64
CA ARG A 37 -0.44 8.85 -1.75
C ARG A 37 -0.08 7.60 -2.54
N ARG A 38 0.32 7.78 -3.81
CA ARG A 38 0.69 6.70 -4.72
C ARG A 38 2.14 6.26 -4.53
N ALA A 39 2.32 4.98 -4.20
CA ALA A 39 3.63 4.34 -4.08
C ALA A 39 4.01 3.54 -5.34
N LEU A 40 3.04 2.93 -6.04
CA LEU A 40 3.26 2.21 -7.30
C LEU A 40 2.23 2.62 -8.35
N PRO A 41 2.62 2.78 -9.63
CA PRO A 41 3.98 2.65 -10.14
C PRO A 41 4.89 3.83 -9.76
N ALA A 42 6.17 3.55 -9.52
CA ALA A 42 7.21 4.55 -9.28
C ALA A 42 8.32 4.46 -10.36
N PRO A 43 9.03 5.57 -10.68
CA PRO A 43 10.04 5.57 -11.74
C PRO A 43 11.10 4.47 -11.62
N LYS A 44 11.48 4.08 -10.38
CA LYS A 44 12.49 3.05 -10.11
C LYS A 44 11.91 1.67 -9.77
N ARG A 45 10.58 1.55 -9.67
CA ARG A 45 9.88 0.30 -9.32
C ARG A 45 8.46 0.35 -9.86
N GLN A 46 8.21 -0.38 -10.94
CA GLN A 46 6.87 -0.44 -11.55
C GLN A 46 5.95 -1.42 -10.80
N MET A 47 6.51 -2.48 -10.21
CA MET A 47 5.75 -3.54 -9.53
C MET A 47 6.54 -4.23 -8.42
N VAL A 48 5.84 -4.88 -7.49
CA VAL A 48 6.41 -5.75 -6.45
C VAL A 48 5.63 -7.07 -6.46
N GLY A 49 6.26 -8.16 -6.90
CA GLY A 49 5.54 -9.43 -7.10
C GLY A 49 4.30 -9.22 -8.00
N PRO A 50 3.10 -9.63 -7.59
CA PRO A 50 1.87 -9.43 -8.37
C PRO A 50 1.30 -7.99 -8.29
N PHE A 51 1.87 -7.09 -7.48
CA PHE A 51 1.30 -5.77 -7.22
C PHE A 51 1.90 -4.72 -8.17
N ILE A 52 1.07 -4.15 -9.05
CA ILE A 52 1.47 -3.12 -10.03
C ILE A 52 0.97 -1.71 -9.68
N PHE A 53 0.10 -1.62 -8.67
CA PHE A 53 -0.55 -0.38 -8.24
C PHE A 53 -0.71 -0.40 -6.73
N PHE A 54 -0.38 0.70 -6.07
CA PHE A 54 -0.50 0.82 -4.62
C PHE A 54 -0.69 2.28 -4.21
N ASP A 55 -1.88 2.59 -3.70
CA ASP A 55 -2.27 3.90 -3.20
C ASP A 55 -2.64 3.79 -1.72
N GLN A 56 -2.08 4.68 -0.89
CA GLN A 56 -2.60 4.93 0.44
C GLN A 56 -3.71 5.98 0.34
N MET A 57 -4.93 5.57 0.68
CA MET A 57 -6.07 6.48 0.81
C MET A 57 -6.09 7.10 2.21
N GLY A 58 -6.26 8.43 2.27
CA GLY A 58 -6.43 9.14 3.53
C GLY A 58 -5.16 9.34 4.37
N PRO A 59 -5.32 9.78 5.64
CA PRO A 59 -6.58 9.87 6.38
C PRO A 59 -7.52 10.94 5.80
N ALA A 60 -8.80 10.59 5.67
CA ALA A 60 -9.83 11.50 5.18
C ALA A 60 -11.17 11.19 5.85
N GLU A 61 -11.99 12.23 6.03
CA GLU A 61 -13.35 12.13 6.54
C GLU A 61 -14.32 12.38 5.37
N PHE A 62 -15.19 11.42 5.11
CA PHE A 62 -16.24 11.56 4.11
C PHE A 62 -17.53 12.01 4.80
N LEU A 63 -18.10 13.12 4.35
CA LEU A 63 -19.49 13.45 4.68
C LEU A 63 -20.39 12.44 3.96
N ARG A 64 -21.51 12.05 4.59
CA ARG A 64 -22.34 10.87 4.24
C ARG A 64 -22.77 10.76 2.75
N GLU A 65 -22.71 11.86 2.01
CA GLU A 65 -23.19 11.96 0.63
C GLU A 65 -22.04 12.00 -0.42
N ASP A 66 -20.78 12.11 0.01
CA ASP A 66 -19.61 12.26 -0.87
C ASP A 66 -18.79 10.96 -0.90
N GLY A 67 -19.16 10.07 -1.82
CA GLY A 67 -18.34 8.93 -2.22
C GLY A 67 -17.27 9.33 -3.24
N ILE A 68 -16.24 8.50 -3.40
CA ILE A 68 -15.24 8.66 -4.46
C ILE A 68 -15.53 7.61 -5.53
N ASP A 69 -15.61 8.04 -6.79
CA ASP A 69 -15.59 7.14 -7.94
C ASP A 69 -14.13 6.86 -8.29
N VAL A 70 -13.71 5.59 -8.22
CA VAL A 70 -12.31 5.15 -8.34
C VAL A 70 -12.11 4.08 -9.40
#